data_AF-A0AAY5L3J1-F1
#
_entry.id   AF-A0AAY5L3J1-F1
#
_cell.length_a   1.000
_cell.length_b   1.000
_cell.length_c   1.000
_cell.angle_alpha   90.00
_cell.angle_beta   90.00
_cell.angle_gamma   90.00
#
_symmetry.space_group_name_H-M   'P 1'
#
loop_
_entity.id
_entity.type
_entity.pdbx_description
1 polymer ?
#
loop_
_entity_poly.entity_id
_entity_poly.type
_entity_poly.pdbx_seq_one_letter_code
_entity_poly.pdbx_strand_id
1 'polypeptide(L)'
;MADVDTKSLNGLLNGIAQIVYYNNNDITEELLKSELYPDLTPEDFHALHEKMKGLLKSVATADMDQSQLEAFLTAQARKRGTGGVSTEQAAVLSRFWKGHRARVRESLLNQSRWEPSLKGLTWRVDLQASASKGEATNSPVALVELELGRAGELCSRLSFQDSDFVCLEFDEAKVNQVLKKMADIQESIDTIVHRS
;
A
#
# COMPACT_ATOMS: atom_id res chain seq x y z
N MET A 1 -14.20 30.34 -21.37
CA MET A 1 -14.99 29.60 -20.36
C MET A 1 -14.55 28.14 -20.22
N ALA A 2 -14.13 27.42 -21.28
CA ALA A 2 -13.66 26.03 -21.17
C ALA A 2 -12.29 25.84 -20.47
N ASP A 3 -11.38 26.81 -20.55
CA ASP A 3 -10.02 26.70 -19.97
C ASP A 3 -10.02 26.67 -18.42
N VAL A 4 -11.00 27.34 -17.79
CA VAL A 4 -11.14 27.43 -16.33
C VAL A 4 -11.54 26.08 -15.75
N ASP A 5 -12.46 25.37 -16.40
CA ASP A 5 -12.94 24.05 -15.96
C ASP A 5 -11.81 23.00 -15.97
N THR A 6 -10.97 23.01 -17.02
CA THR A 6 -9.81 22.08 -17.11
C THR A 6 -8.74 22.32 -16.04
N LYS A 7 -8.52 23.57 -15.63
CA LYS A 7 -7.59 23.92 -14.56
C LYS A 7 -8.16 23.55 -13.18
N SER A 8 -9.43 23.87 -12.93
CA SER A 8 -10.11 23.49 -11.68
C SER A 8 -10.16 21.97 -11.53
N LEU A 9 -10.44 21.24 -12.61
CA LEU A 9 -10.43 19.77 -12.61
C LEU A 9 -9.04 19.21 -12.32
N ASN A 10 -7.99 19.75 -12.93
CA ASN A 10 -6.62 19.31 -12.64
C ASN A 10 -6.26 19.61 -11.17
N GLY A 11 -6.67 20.76 -10.63
CA GLY A 11 -6.53 21.08 -9.21
C GLY A 11 -7.24 20.07 -8.31
N LEU A 12 -8.46 19.66 -8.68
CA LEU A 12 -9.26 18.67 -7.96
C LEU A 12 -8.56 17.31 -7.94
N LEU A 13 -8.04 16.83 -9.07
CA LEU A 13 -7.32 15.56 -9.15
C LEU A 13 -6.04 15.57 -8.31
N ASN A 14 -5.32 16.70 -8.29
CA ASN A 14 -4.15 16.86 -7.42
C ASN A 14 -4.57 16.83 -5.94
N GLY A 15 -5.63 17.53 -5.56
CA GLY A 15 -6.18 17.52 -4.20
C GLY A 15 -6.58 16.12 -3.75
N ILE A 16 -7.34 15.39 -4.58
CA ILE A 16 -7.73 14.00 -4.32
C ILE A 16 -6.49 13.12 -4.14
N ALA A 17 -5.47 13.27 -4.98
CA ALA A 17 -4.27 12.47 -4.86
C ALA A 17 -3.47 12.77 -3.59
N GLN A 18 -3.45 14.02 -3.14
CA GLN A 18 -2.85 14.41 -1.86
C GLN A 18 -3.54 13.77 -0.66
N ILE A 19 -4.87 13.78 -0.65
CA ILE A 19 -5.67 13.17 0.42
C ILE A 19 -5.54 11.65 0.39
N VAL A 20 -5.71 11.03 -0.77
CA VAL A 20 -5.87 9.57 -0.88
C VAL A 20 -4.53 8.83 -0.96
N TYR A 21 -3.54 9.39 -1.64
CA TYR A 21 -2.27 8.70 -1.89
C TYR A 21 -1.11 9.29 -1.10
N TYR A 22 -1.09 10.59 -0.78
CA TYR A 22 0.05 11.19 -0.09
C TYR A 22 -0.17 11.47 1.40
N ASN A 23 -1.31 11.05 1.97
CA ASN A 23 -1.68 11.23 3.38
C ASN A 23 -1.53 12.68 3.88
N ASN A 24 -1.74 13.64 2.97
CA ASN A 24 -1.67 15.05 3.31
C ASN A 24 -3.03 15.52 3.84
N ASN A 25 -3.15 15.54 5.16
CA ASN A 25 -4.37 15.94 5.86
C ASN A 25 -4.64 17.46 5.83
N ASP A 26 -3.68 18.27 5.36
CA ASP A 26 -3.86 19.72 5.25
C ASP A 26 -4.82 20.09 4.11
N ILE A 27 -5.01 19.18 3.15
CA ILE A 27 -5.95 19.38 2.04
C ILE A 27 -7.29 18.76 2.44
N THR A 28 -8.31 19.59 2.62
CA THR A 28 -9.67 19.13 2.90
C THR A 28 -10.60 19.32 1.71
N GLU A 29 -11.72 18.59 1.72
CA GLU A 29 -12.74 18.71 0.68
C GLU A 29 -13.32 20.15 0.63
N GLU A 30 -13.46 20.79 1.78
CA GLU A 30 -13.94 22.17 1.91
C GLU A 30 -12.96 23.18 1.30
N LEU A 31 -11.66 22.99 1.49
CA LEU A 31 -10.61 23.82 0.89
C LEU A 31 -10.63 23.69 -0.63
N LEU A 32 -10.74 22.47 -1.16
CA LEU A 32 -10.82 22.23 -2.60
C LEU A 32 -12.08 22.86 -3.21
N LYS A 33 -13.20 22.82 -2.49
CA LYS A 33 -14.43 23.49 -2.91
C LYS A 33 -14.25 25.01 -2.97
N SER A 34 -13.76 25.63 -1.90
CA SER A 34 -13.64 27.09 -1.82
C SER A 34 -12.68 27.67 -2.87
N GLU A 35 -11.61 26.94 -3.18
CA GLU A 35 -10.57 27.39 -4.12
C GLU A 35 -10.90 27.10 -5.59
N LEU A 36 -11.53 25.95 -5.89
CA LEU A 36 -11.68 25.47 -7.26
C LEU A 36 -13.10 25.64 -7.82
N TYR A 37 -14.12 25.57 -6.96
CA TYR A 37 -15.53 25.59 -7.33
C TYR A 37 -16.38 26.40 -6.32
N PRO A 38 -16.10 27.71 -6.14
CA PRO A 38 -16.82 28.54 -5.19
C PRO A 38 -18.32 28.67 -5.51
N ASP A 39 -18.69 28.51 -6.79
CA ASP A 39 -20.07 28.66 -7.28
C ASP A 39 -20.90 27.37 -7.23
N LEU A 40 -20.32 26.22 -6.87
CA LEU A 40 -21.06 24.94 -6.77
C LEU A 40 -21.67 24.74 -5.38
N THR A 41 -22.82 24.07 -5.36
CA THR A 41 -23.42 23.56 -4.12
C THR A 41 -22.48 22.52 -3.48
N PRO A 42 -22.45 22.43 -2.14
CA PRO A 42 -21.62 21.43 -1.47
C PRO A 42 -21.98 19.99 -1.89
N GLU A 43 -23.26 19.73 -2.13
CA GLU A 43 -23.76 18.42 -2.55
C GLU A 43 -23.28 18.03 -3.96
N ASP A 44 -23.36 18.96 -4.92
CA ASP A 44 -22.92 18.70 -6.29
C ASP A 44 -21.39 18.56 -6.37
N PHE A 45 -20.65 19.34 -5.57
CA PHE A 45 -19.20 19.20 -5.46
C PHE A 45 -18.81 17.85 -4.86
N HIS A 46 -19.48 17.41 -3.79
CA HIS A 46 -19.23 16.11 -3.17
C HIS A 46 -19.45 14.96 -4.17
N ALA A 47 -20.54 15.02 -4.94
CA ALA A 47 -20.82 14.04 -5.99
C ALA A 47 -19.72 14.00 -7.07
N LEU A 48 -19.21 15.16 -7.48
CA LEU A 48 -18.10 15.25 -8.43
C LEU A 48 -16.79 14.71 -7.84
N HIS A 49 -16.50 15.05 -6.59
CA HIS A 49 -15.31 14.61 -5.86
C HIS A 49 -15.29 13.09 -5.73
N GLU A 50 -16.37 12.47 -5.27
CA GLU A 50 -16.49 11.01 -5.17
C GLU A 50 -16.41 10.32 -6.54
N LYS A 51 -16.99 10.90 -7.59
CA LYS A 51 -16.87 10.39 -8.96
C LYS A 51 -15.41 10.37 -9.43
N MET A 52 -14.69 11.48 -9.30
CA MET A 52 -13.29 11.59 -9.74
C MET A 52 -12.34 10.74 -8.89
N LYS A 53 -12.60 10.67 -7.57
CA LYS A 53 -11.90 9.79 -6.64
C LYS A 53 -12.11 8.31 -6.97
N GLY A 54 -13.33 7.91 -7.30
CA GLY A 54 -13.65 6.55 -7.74
C GLY A 54 -12.90 6.16 -9.03
N LEU A 55 -12.85 7.08 -10.00
CA LEU A 55 -12.07 6.88 -11.23
C LEU A 55 -10.58 6.73 -10.94
N LEU A 56 -9.99 7.62 -10.14
CA LEU A 56 -8.58 7.54 -9.75
C LEU A 56 -8.26 6.24 -9.02
N LYS A 57 -9.11 5.82 -8.08
CA LYS A 57 -8.96 4.52 -7.40
C LYS A 57 -9.00 3.37 -8.39
N SER A 58 -9.95 3.33 -9.32
CA SER A 58 -10.03 2.26 -10.33
C SER A 58 -8.78 2.19 -11.21
N VAL A 59 -8.25 3.35 -11.61
CA VAL A 59 -7.04 3.45 -12.44
C VAL A 59 -5.80 3.02 -11.64
N ALA A 60 -5.70 3.44 -10.37
CA ALA A 60 -4.58 3.11 -9.51
C ALA A 60 -4.56 1.64 -9.08
N THR A 61 -5.71 1.06 -8.71
CA THR A 61 -5.81 -0.35 -8.32
C THR A 61 -5.43 -1.29 -9.46
N ALA A 62 -5.78 -0.93 -10.70
CA ALA A 62 -5.42 -1.71 -11.89
C ALA A 62 -4.02 -1.37 -12.45
N ASP A 63 -3.31 -0.41 -11.85
CA ASP A 63 -2.01 0.12 -12.30
C ASP A 63 -1.94 0.37 -13.82
N MET A 64 -3.02 0.93 -14.38
CA MET A 64 -3.23 1.01 -15.83
C MET A 64 -2.08 1.77 -16.53
N ASP A 65 -1.64 1.26 -17.66
CA ASP A 65 -0.74 1.99 -18.57
C ASP A 65 -1.51 3.04 -19.40
N GLN A 66 -0.78 3.84 -20.19
CA GLN A 66 -1.37 4.92 -20.98
C GLN A 66 -2.43 4.41 -21.98
N SER A 67 -2.20 3.25 -22.60
CA SER A 67 -3.11 2.67 -23.59
C SER A 67 -4.37 2.11 -22.93
N GLN A 68 -4.22 1.47 -21.77
CA GLN A 68 -5.32 0.94 -20.97
C GLN A 68 -6.18 2.07 -20.40
N LEU A 69 -5.56 3.15 -19.94
CA LEU A 69 -6.27 4.33 -19.45
C LEU A 69 -7.09 5.00 -20.57
N GLU A 70 -6.51 5.18 -21.75
CA GLU A 70 -7.23 5.77 -22.89
C GLU A 70 -8.43 4.92 -23.31
N ALA A 71 -8.28 3.60 -23.34
CA ALA A 71 -9.38 2.67 -23.60
C ALA A 71 -10.47 2.75 -22.50
N PHE A 72 -10.08 2.79 -21.23
CA PHE A 72 -10.98 2.92 -20.09
C PHE A 72 -11.77 4.22 -20.14
N LEU A 73 -11.09 5.35 -20.37
CA LEU A 73 -11.74 6.67 -20.48
C LEU A 73 -12.65 6.76 -21.71
N THR A 74 -12.27 6.15 -22.83
CA THR A 74 -13.12 6.04 -24.02
C THR A 74 -14.40 5.24 -23.73
N ALA A 75 -14.30 4.15 -22.95
CA ALA A 75 -15.46 3.40 -22.50
C ALA A 75 -16.35 4.21 -21.53
N GLN A 76 -15.75 4.98 -20.62
CA GLN A 76 -16.49 5.89 -19.73
C GLN A 76 -17.18 7.03 -20.48
N ALA A 77 -16.58 7.56 -21.54
CA ALA A 77 -17.18 8.59 -22.39
C ALA A 77 -18.37 8.05 -23.20
N ARG A 78 -18.38 6.76 -23.53
CA ARG A 78 -19.50 6.08 -24.22
C ARG A 78 -20.68 5.77 -23.30
N LYS A 79 -20.48 5.81 -21.97
CA LYS A 79 -21.54 5.58 -20.98
C LYS A 79 -22.50 6.79 -21.00
N ARG A 80 -23.55 6.73 -21.82
CA ARG A 80 -24.59 7.78 -21.92
C ARG A 80 -25.40 7.83 -20.61
N GLY A 81 -25.04 8.75 -19.71
CA GLY A 81 -25.72 9.06 -18.45
C GLY A 81 -24.95 10.10 -17.63
N THR A 82 -25.51 10.55 -16.50
CA THR A 82 -24.88 11.48 -15.52
C THR A 82 -23.54 10.98 -14.96
N GLY A 83 -23.21 9.70 -15.17
CA GLY A 83 -21.95 9.07 -14.79
C GLY A 83 -20.81 9.13 -15.84
N GLY A 84 -21.06 9.56 -17.08
CA GLY A 84 -20.03 9.59 -18.13
C GLY A 84 -18.95 10.67 -17.93
N VAL A 85 -17.75 10.45 -18.44
CA VAL A 85 -16.63 11.42 -18.42
C VAL A 85 -16.60 12.14 -19.76
N SER A 86 -16.52 13.48 -19.77
CA SER A 86 -16.40 14.22 -21.03
C SER A 86 -15.04 13.99 -21.70
N THR A 87 -14.93 14.22 -23.01
CA THR A 87 -13.66 14.09 -23.74
C THR A 87 -12.57 15.01 -23.19
N GLU A 88 -12.95 16.19 -22.71
CA GLU A 88 -12.06 17.17 -22.08
C GLU A 88 -11.59 16.67 -20.71
N GLN A 89 -12.50 16.16 -19.88
CA GLN A 89 -12.16 15.55 -18.58
C GLN A 89 -11.23 14.35 -18.74
N ALA A 90 -11.47 13.51 -19.76
CA ALA A 90 -10.62 12.38 -20.09
C ALA A 90 -9.19 12.81 -20.49
N ALA A 91 -9.05 13.90 -21.25
CA ALA A 91 -7.74 14.44 -21.62
C ALA A 91 -6.96 14.95 -20.39
N VAL A 92 -7.64 15.62 -19.45
CA VAL A 92 -7.03 16.09 -18.19
C VAL A 92 -6.62 14.90 -17.31
N LEU A 93 -7.50 13.92 -17.13
CA LEU A 93 -7.21 12.69 -16.39
C LEU A 93 -6.00 11.92 -16.96
N SER A 94 -5.93 11.80 -18.29
CA SER A 94 -4.82 11.14 -18.97
C SER A 94 -3.48 11.83 -18.73
N ARG A 95 -3.46 13.16 -18.83
CA ARG A 95 -2.25 13.96 -18.57
C ARG A 95 -1.84 13.89 -17.10
N PHE A 96 -2.81 13.97 -16.19
CA PHE A 96 -2.58 13.85 -14.76
C PHE A 96 -1.95 12.49 -14.40
N TRP A 97 -2.56 11.39 -14.87
CA TRP A 97 -2.08 10.04 -14.58
C TRP A 97 -0.67 9.79 -15.13
N LYS A 98 -0.39 10.24 -16.35
CA LYS A 98 0.95 10.10 -16.95
C LYS A 98 2.06 10.69 -16.07
N GLY A 99 1.81 11.80 -15.38
CA GLY A 99 2.77 12.43 -14.47
C GLY A 99 2.78 11.87 -13.04
N HIS A 100 1.65 11.30 -12.58
CA HIS A 100 1.48 10.89 -11.19
C HIS A 100 1.55 9.38 -10.95
N ARG A 101 1.40 8.55 -11.99
CA ARG A 101 1.36 7.09 -11.89
C ARG A 101 2.52 6.51 -11.06
N ALA A 102 3.75 6.93 -11.35
CA ALA A 102 4.93 6.42 -10.65
C ALA A 102 4.88 6.74 -9.14
N ARG A 103 4.55 7.98 -8.79
CA ARG A 103 4.44 8.45 -7.40
C ARG A 103 3.27 7.82 -6.65
N VAL A 104 2.12 7.66 -7.31
CA VAL A 104 0.94 6.98 -6.74
C VAL A 104 1.25 5.51 -6.50
N ARG A 105 1.86 4.82 -7.47
CA ARG A 105 2.30 3.44 -7.33
C ARG A 105 3.30 3.28 -6.20
N GLU A 106 4.31 4.13 -6.13
CA GLU A 106 5.31 4.12 -5.06
C GLU A 106 4.65 4.34 -3.69
N SER A 107 3.73 5.30 -3.58
CA SER A 107 3.02 5.53 -2.32
C SER A 107 2.15 4.33 -1.91
N LEU A 108 1.39 3.76 -2.85
CA LEU A 108 0.60 2.55 -2.58
C LEU A 108 1.47 1.37 -2.16
N LEU A 109 2.64 1.20 -2.79
CA LEU A 109 3.61 0.19 -2.40
C LEU A 109 4.12 0.44 -0.98
N ASN A 110 4.45 1.70 -0.65
CA ASN A 110 4.91 2.07 0.69
C ASN A 110 3.84 1.87 1.76
N GLN A 111 2.57 2.15 1.44
CA GLN A 111 1.44 1.87 2.34
C GLN A 111 1.11 0.37 2.47
N SER A 112 1.53 -0.43 1.48
CA SER A 112 1.29 -1.89 1.45
C SER A 112 2.46 -2.70 2.01
N ARG A 113 3.56 -2.06 2.44
CA ARG A 113 4.67 -2.74 3.10
C ARG A 113 4.21 -3.22 4.47
N TRP A 114 4.54 -4.47 4.78
CA TRP A 114 4.39 -5.00 6.12
C TRP A 114 5.52 -4.45 6.98
N GLU A 115 5.17 -3.56 7.91
CA GLU A 115 6.09 -3.05 8.92
C GLU A 115 5.59 -3.49 10.30
N PRO A 116 6.41 -4.18 11.11
CA PRO A 116 7.81 -4.56 10.85
C PRO A 116 7.96 -5.73 9.84
N SER A 117 9.07 -5.74 9.10
CA SER A 117 9.43 -6.81 8.16
C SER A 117 10.53 -7.72 8.73
N LEU A 118 10.51 -9.02 8.42
CA LEU A 118 11.60 -9.93 8.81
C LEU A 118 12.79 -9.72 7.85
N LYS A 119 13.90 -9.18 8.34
CA LYS A 119 15.14 -8.93 7.59
C LYS A 119 16.10 -10.12 7.61
N GLY A 120 16.14 -10.85 8.72
CA GLY A 120 17.12 -11.90 8.94
C GLY A 120 16.63 -12.95 9.92
N LEU A 121 17.18 -14.16 9.78
CA LEU A 121 16.97 -15.26 10.70
C LEU A 121 18.32 -15.95 10.93
N THR A 122 18.74 -16.05 12.19
CA THR A 122 19.91 -16.79 12.63
C THR A 122 19.46 -17.83 13.65
N TRP A 123 20.07 -19.01 13.62
CA TRP A 123 19.74 -20.04 14.61
C TRP A 123 20.93 -20.93 14.91
N ARG A 124 20.91 -21.53 16.10
CA ARG A 124 21.88 -22.55 16.51
C ARG A 124 21.22 -23.58 17.42
N VAL A 125 21.85 -24.74 17.55
CA VAL A 125 21.41 -25.81 18.45
C VAL A 125 22.43 -25.96 19.56
N ASP A 126 21.96 -25.77 20.80
CA ASP A 126 22.75 -25.93 22.01
C ASP A 126 22.24 -27.16 22.79
N LEU A 127 23.08 -27.75 23.64
CA LEU A 127 22.67 -28.80 24.58
C LEU A 127 22.40 -28.16 25.94
N GLN A 128 21.16 -28.22 26.40
CA GLN A 128 20.81 -27.74 27.74
C GLN A 128 21.11 -28.84 28.76
N ALA A 129 22.10 -28.61 29.62
CA ALA A 129 22.40 -29.51 30.72
C ALA A 129 21.47 -29.23 31.90
N SER A 130 20.53 -30.13 32.18
CA SER A 130 19.64 -30.04 33.34
C SER A 130 20.35 -30.61 34.58
N ALA A 131 20.76 -29.75 35.52
CA ALA A 131 21.37 -30.18 36.78
C ALA A 131 20.33 -30.36 37.88
N SER A 132 19.39 -31.30 37.73
CA SER A 132 18.53 -31.73 38.84
C SER A 132 18.86 -33.16 39.24
N LYS A 133 19.57 -33.31 40.36
CA LYS A 133 19.83 -34.56 41.11
C LYS A 133 19.92 -35.85 40.26
N GLY A 134 21.12 -36.12 39.75
CA GLY A 134 21.60 -37.49 39.53
C GLY A 134 21.60 -38.01 38.08
N GLU A 135 20.95 -37.33 37.14
CA GLU A 135 20.98 -37.73 35.73
C GLU A 135 21.06 -36.47 34.85
N ALA A 136 22.21 -36.26 34.19
CA ALA A 136 22.39 -35.16 33.25
C ALA A 136 21.72 -35.54 31.92
N THR A 137 20.44 -35.22 31.78
CA THR A 137 19.76 -35.30 30.48
C THR A 137 20.16 -34.08 29.65
N ASN A 138 20.99 -34.31 28.63
CA ASN A 138 21.35 -33.29 27.65
C ASN A 138 20.24 -33.22 26.61
N SER A 139 19.28 -32.31 26.78
CA SER A 139 18.22 -32.07 25.78
C SER A 139 18.69 -31.02 24.78
N PRO A 140 18.62 -31.29 23.45
CA PRO A 140 18.91 -30.29 22.45
C PRO A 140 17.85 -29.19 22.44
N VAL A 141 18.31 -27.94 22.35
CA VAL A 141 17.48 -26.74 22.28
C VAL A 141 17.93 -25.91 21.09
N ALA A 142 16.99 -25.46 20.28
CA ALA A 142 17.23 -24.53 19.19
C ALA A 142 17.02 -23.09 19.69
N LEU A 143 18.06 -22.27 19.59
CA LEU A 143 17.99 -20.83 19.81
C LEU A 143 17.86 -20.15 18.45
N VAL A 144 16.77 -19.41 18.26
CA VAL A 144 16.45 -18.71 17.01
C VAL A 144 16.40 -17.22 17.30
N GLU A 145 17.09 -16.43 16.50
CA GLU A 145 17.06 -14.97 16.53
C GLU A 145 16.49 -14.46 15.21
N LEU A 146 15.46 -13.61 15.33
CA LEU A 146 14.77 -12.98 14.21
C LEU A 146 15.12 -11.49 14.20
N GLU A 147 15.68 -11.01 13.09
CA GLU A 147 15.92 -9.59 12.87
C GLU A 147 14.70 -8.96 12.22
N LEU A 148 14.03 -8.05 12.92
CA LEU A 148 12.88 -7.30 12.45
C LEU A 148 13.30 -5.89 12.04
N GLY A 149 13.08 -5.56 10.77
CA GLY A 149 13.24 -4.22 10.25
C GLY A 149 12.02 -3.35 10.49
N ARG A 150 12.25 -2.09 10.83
CA ARG A 150 11.23 -1.03 10.73
C ARG A 150 11.56 -0.10 9.55
N ALA A 151 10.56 0.26 8.77
CA ALA A 151 10.61 1.37 7.83
C ALA A 151 9.65 2.47 8.29
N GLY A 152 10.20 3.56 8.82
CA GLY A 152 9.42 4.72 9.25
C GLY A 152 10.27 5.71 10.02
N GLU A 153 10.37 6.92 9.45
CA GLU A 153 11.11 8.11 9.90
C GLU A 153 12.60 8.10 9.55
N LEU A 154 13.00 9.11 8.76
CA LEU A 154 14.37 9.56 8.51
C LEU A 154 15.44 8.64 9.12
N CYS A 155 15.87 7.63 8.35
CA CYS A 155 17.15 6.99 8.61
C CYS A 155 18.22 8.05 8.28
N SER A 156 18.40 8.96 9.24
CA SER A 156 19.52 9.85 9.35
C SER A 156 20.75 8.97 9.12
N ARG A 157 21.59 9.40 8.17
CA ARG A 157 22.57 8.60 7.42
C ARG A 157 23.70 7.96 8.26
N LEU A 158 23.49 7.59 9.53
CA LEU A 158 24.53 7.17 10.46
C LEU A 158 24.12 6.12 11.51
N SER A 159 22.94 5.49 11.49
CA SER A 159 22.60 4.44 12.47
C SER A 159 22.45 3.06 11.85
N PHE A 160 23.39 2.16 12.16
CA PHE A 160 23.30 0.70 12.00
C PHE A 160 22.24 0.07 12.94
N GLN A 161 21.22 0.84 13.38
CA GLN A 161 20.57 0.64 14.69
C GLN A 161 19.03 0.67 14.65
N ASP A 162 18.39 0.40 13.51
CA ASP A 162 16.91 0.38 13.34
C ASP A 162 16.33 -1.04 13.15
N SER A 163 17.01 -2.07 13.67
CA SER A 163 16.54 -3.46 13.64
C SER A 163 16.29 -3.96 15.07
N ASP A 164 15.10 -4.50 15.33
CA ASP A 164 14.77 -5.17 16.59
C ASP A 164 15.10 -6.66 16.47
N PHE A 165 15.59 -7.28 17.55
CA PHE A 165 15.91 -8.71 17.56
C PHE A 165 14.97 -9.46 18.51
N VAL A 166 14.38 -10.56 18.03
CA VAL A 166 13.53 -11.45 18.83
C VAL A 166 14.22 -12.80 18.98
N CYS A 167 14.63 -13.13 20.20
CA CYS A 167 15.23 -14.42 20.54
C CYS A 167 14.17 -15.39 21.07
N LEU A 168 14.13 -16.58 20.50
CA LEU A 168 13.17 -17.65 20.82
C LEU A 168 13.92 -18.95 21.08
N GLU A 169 13.41 -19.72 22.04
CA GLU A 169 13.92 -21.05 22.37
C GLU A 169 12.89 -22.11 21.97
N PHE A 170 13.33 -23.10 21.20
CA PHE A 170 12.49 -24.18 20.71
C PHE A 170 13.08 -25.54 21.06
N ASP A 171 12.20 -26.44 21.51
CA ASP A 171 12.46 -27.87 21.50
C ASP A 171 12.11 -28.46 20.12
N GLU A 172 12.49 -29.73 19.89
CA GLU A 172 12.25 -30.43 18.63
C GLU A 172 10.77 -30.41 18.20
N ALA A 173 9.84 -30.58 19.15
CA ALA A 173 8.42 -30.60 18.85
C ALA A 173 7.92 -29.23 18.37
N LYS A 174 8.38 -28.14 19.00
CA LYS A 174 8.03 -26.78 18.57
C LYS A 174 8.64 -26.43 17.21
N VAL A 175 9.89 -26.83 16.92
CA VAL A 175 10.49 -26.61 15.59
C VAL A 175 9.65 -27.29 14.52
N ASN A 176 9.29 -28.56 14.71
CA ASN A 176 8.44 -29.30 13.77
C ASN A 176 7.07 -28.65 13.59
N GLN A 177 6.49 -28.10 14.66
CA GLN A 177 5.22 -27.38 14.58
C GLN A 177 5.34 -26.08 13.77
N VAL A 178 6.42 -25.32 13.94
CA VAL A 178 6.68 -24.10 13.18
C VAL A 178 6.83 -24.42 11.69
N LEU A 179 7.63 -25.43 11.35
CA LEU A 179 7.82 -25.85 9.96
C LEU A 179 6.51 -26.27 9.29
N LYS A 180 5.66 -27.02 10.01
CA LYS A 180 4.34 -27.40 9.50
C LYS A 180 3.47 -26.17 9.22
N LYS A 181 3.39 -25.22 10.16
CA LYS A 181 2.62 -23.99 9.96
C LYS A 181 3.14 -23.15 8.80
N MET A 182 4.47 -23.08 8.60
CA MET A 182 5.05 -22.38 7.46
C MET A 182 4.70 -23.05 6.13
N ALA A 183 4.65 -24.39 6.08
CA ALA A 183 4.19 -25.11 4.90
C ALA A 183 2.70 -24.85 4.58
N ASP A 184 1.84 -24.85 5.60
CA ASP A 184 0.41 -24.52 5.44
C ASP A 184 0.21 -23.09 4.90
N ILE A 185 1.02 -22.13 5.38
CA ILE A 185 1.01 -20.73 4.89
C ILE A 185 1.45 -20.68 3.42
N GLN A 186 2.52 -21.39 3.06
CA GLN A 186 3.03 -21.46 1.70
C GLN A 186 1.97 -22.00 0.73
N GLU A 187 1.30 -23.10 1.08
CA GLU A 187 0.22 -23.70 0.27
C GLU A 187 -0.96 -22.73 0.06
N SER A 188 -1.31 -21.98 1.10
CA SER A 188 -2.36 -20.94 1.02
C SER A 188 -1.97 -19.83 0.05
N ILE A 189 -0.73 -19.34 0.12
CA ILE A 189 -0.22 -18.31 -0.80
C ILE A 189 -0.22 -18.84 -2.24
N ASP A 190 0.31 -20.04 -2.46
CA ASP A 190 0.36 -20.65 -3.78
C ASP A 190 -1.06 -20.81 -4.36
N THR A 191 -2.04 -21.19 -3.55
CA THR A 191 -3.44 -21.28 -3.98
C THR A 191 -4.01 -19.93 -4.43
N ILE A 192 -3.68 -18.83 -3.75
CA ILE A 192 -4.14 -17.49 -4.11
C ILE A 192 -3.46 -17.04 -5.42
N VAL A 193 -2.15 -17.22 -5.53
CA VAL A 193 -1.38 -16.82 -6.71
C VAL A 193 -1.85 -17.57 -7.96
N HIS A 194 -2.10 -18.88 -7.86
CA HIS A 194 -2.54 -19.69 -9.02
C HIS A 194 -4.03 -19.50 -9.38
N ARG A 195 -4.82 -18.81 -8.55
CA ARG A 195 -6.22 -18.45 -8.83
C ARG A 195 -6.38 -17.05 -9.42
N SER A 196 -5.35 -16.23 -9.39
CA SER A 196 -5.33 -14.84 -9.88
C SER A 196 -4.83 -14.76 -11.31
#